data_AF-A0A9W9MSU6-F1
#
_entry.id   AF-A0A9W9MSU6-F1
#
_cell.length_a   1.000
_cell.length_b   1.000
_cell.length_c   1.000
_cell.angle_alpha   90.00
_cell.angle_beta   90.00
_cell.angle_gamma   90.00
#
_symmetry.space_group_name_H-M   'P 1'
#
loop_
_entity.id
_entity.type
_entity.pdbx_description
1 polymer ?
#
loop_
_entity_poly.entity_id
_entity_poly.type
_entity_poly.pdbx_seq_one_letter_code
_entity_poly.pdbx_strand_id
1 'polypeptide(L)'
;MISEADLKISAQTSLKALQIWSLGTSDLANADERQHNLDPEIASLVVACQHLRKNGYRKGRKRLAQNSILNRHVQAVVEDLTDSSLKIFALLTWHFNADSSVALPRQLLRFFDEPSKIFEDVCTDIHRRYTTMAESESAKSFKRRVIRLLGLVEYYVVEGKWVLYI
;
A
#
# COMPACT_ATOMS: atom_id res chain seq x y z
N MET A 1 3.62 6.78 23.66
CA MET A 1 4.02 5.48 23.08
C MET A 1 2.88 5.04 22.17
N ILE A 2 3.13 4.81 20.88
CA ILE A 2 2.08 4.41 19.93
C ILE A 2 1.69 2.96 20.21
N SER A 3 0.39 2.65 20.24
CA SER A 3 -0.05 1.28 20.46
C SER A 3 0.25 0.41 19.24
N GLU A 4 0.51 -0.88 19.46
CA GLU A 4 0.70 -1.85 18.37
C GLU A 4 -0.52 -1.92 17.44
N ALA A 5 -1.72 -1.75 18.00
CA ALA A 5 -2.97 -1.69 17.24
C ALA A 5 -3.00 -0.49 16.28
N ASP A 6 -2.66 0.70 16.77
CA ASP A 6 -2.61 1.92 15.93
C ASP A 6 -1.56 1.80 14.83
N LEU A 7 -0.41 1.19 15.15
CA LEU A 7 0.64 0.89 14.19
C LEU A 7 0.12 -0.01 13.06
N LYS A 8 -0.52 -1.12 13.42
CA LYS A 8 -1.08 -2.09 12.45
C LYS A 8 -2.17 -1.46 11.60
N ILE A 9 -3.12 -0.75 12.18
CA ILE A 9 -4.19 -0.04 11.44
C ILE A 9 -3.59 0.95 10.42
N SER A 10 -2.56 1.67 10.83
CA SER A 10 -1.90 2.66 9.98
C SER A 10 -1.09 1.97 8.88
N ALA A 11 -0.37 0.90 9.18
CA ALA A 11 0.35 0.12 8.20
C ALA A 11 -0.59 -0.48 7.15
N GLN A 12 -1.70 -1.10 7.58
CA GLN A 12 -2.75 -1.63 6.71
C GLN A 12 -3.27 -0.57 5.73
N THR A 13 -3.43 0.67 6.16
CA THR A 13 -3.95 1.75 5.30
C THR A 13 -3.02 2.03 4.11
N SER A 14 -1.72 2.12 4.34
CA SER A 14 -0.73 2.31 3.27
C SER A 14 -0.57 1.08 2.38
N LEU A 15 -0.63 -0.12 2.96
CA LEU A 15 -0.62 -1.37 2.21
C LEU A 15 -1.85 -1.51 1.30
N LYS A 16 -3.05 -1.14 1.79
CA LYS A 16 -4.25 -1.05 0.95
C LYS A 16 -4.05 -0.09 -0.21
N ALA A 17 -3.48 1.09 0.06
CA ALA A 17 -3.23 2.08 -0.99
C ALA A 17 -2.22 1.59 -2.04
N LEU A 18 -1.15 0.91 -1.62
CA LEU A 18 -0.18 0.28 -2.51
C LEU A 18 -0.82 -0.82 -3.36
N GLN A 19 -1.59 -1.73 -2.75
CA GLN A 19 -2.28 -2.80 -3.48
C GLN A 19 -3.34 -2.27 -4.45
N ILE A 20 -4.09 -1.23 -4.07
CA ILE A 20 -5.04 -0.56 -4.96
C ILE A 20 -4.31 0.06 -6.16
N TRP A 21 -3.13 0.63 -5.94
CA TRP A 21 -2.31 1.15 -7.04
C TRP A 21 -1.84 0.00 -7.95
N SER A 22 -1.23 -1.05 -7.41
CA SER A 22 -0.73 -2.20 -8.17
C SER A 22 -1.84 -2.87 -9.00
N LEU A 23 -3.00 -3.16 -8.38
CA LEU A 23 -4.14 -3.74 -9.09
C LEU A 23 -4.75 -2.75 -10.09
N GLY A 24 -4.72 -1.46 -9.78
CA GLY A 24 -5.20 -0.41 -10.69
C GLY A 24 -4.30 -0.19 -11.90
N THR A 25 -3.02 -0.60 -11.84
CA THR A 25 -2.08 -0.63 -12.97
C THR A 25 -2.08 -1.94 -13.74
N SER A 26 -2.59 -3.03 -13.15
CA SER A 26 -2.65 -4.33 -13.81
C SER A 26 -3.44 -4.25 -15.12
N ASP A 27 -2.80 -4.69 -16.20
CA ASP A 27 -3.43 -4.79 -17.50
C ASP A 27 -4.19 -6.12 -17.61
N LEU A 28 -5.44 -6.11 -17.12
CA LEU A 28 -6.31 -7.29 -17.21
C LEU A 28 -6.49 -7.77 -18.67
N ALA A 29 -6.42 -6.87 -19.66
CA ALA A 29 -6.60 -7.23 -21.06
C ALA A 29 -5.42 -8.08 -21.59
N ASN A 30 -4.24 -7.95 -21.00
CA ASN A 30 -3.07 -8.78 -21.29
C ASN A 30 -2.93 -9.99 -20.35
N ALA A 31 -3.73 -10.05 -19.27
CA ALA A 31 -3.77 -11.20 -18.37
C ALA A 31 -4.61 -12.37 -18.93
N ASP A 32 -5.46 -12.10 -19.93
CA ASP A 32 -6.32 -13.08 -20.61
C ASP A 32 -5.53 -14.24 -21.26
N GLU A 33 -4.28 -14.01 -21.68
CA GLU A 33 -3.44 -15.09 -22.25
C GLU A 33 -2.86 -16.04 -21.19
N ARG A 34 -2.81 -15.65 -19.91
CA ARG A 34 -2.22 -16.47 -18.83
C ARG A 34 -3.23 -17.14 -17.90
N GLN A 35 -4.47 -16.68 -17.85
CA GLN A 35 -5.43 -17.11 -16.82
C GLN A 35 -6.83 -17.33 -17.39
N HIS A 36 -7.10 -18.55 -17.85
CA HIS A 36 -8.44 -18.96 -18.25
C HIS A 36 -9.46 -19.09 -17.10
N ASN A 37 -9.13 -18.73 -15.84
CA ASN A 37 -10.07 -18.81 -14.70
C ASN A 37 -9.74 -17.82 -13.57
N LEU A 38 -9.63 -16.52 -13.85
CA LEU A 38 -9.48 -15.51 -12.80
C LEU A 38 -10.76 -15.49 -11.93
N ASP A 39 -10.61 -15.65 -10.61
CA ASP A 39 -11.73 -15.59 -9.66
C ASP A 39 -12.59 -14.31 -9.92
N PRO A 40 -13.92 -14.44 -10.09
CA PRO A 40 -14.79 -13.30 -10.41
C PRO A 40 -14.75 -12.16 -9.39
N GLU A 41 -14.54 -12.47 -8.10
CA GLU A 41 -14.45 -11.46 -7.05
C GLU A 41 -13.13 -10.69 -7.13
N ILE A 42 -12.04 -11.35 -7.51
CA ILE A 42 -10.74 -10.72 -7.76
C ILE A 42 -10.81 -9.85 -9.01
N ALA A 43 -11.40 -10.35 -10.10
CA ALA A 43 -11.61 -9.55 -11.31
C ALA A 43 -12.42 -8.29 -11.00
N SER A 44 -13.48 -8.41 -10.20
CA SER A 44 -14.28 -7.29 -9.71
C SER A 44 -13.47 -6.29 -8.87
N LEU A 45 -12.58 -6.77 -7.99
CA LEU A 45 -11.68 -5.92 -7.21
C LEU A 45 -10.72 -5.13 -8.13
N VAL A 46 -10.12 -5.79 -9.12
CA VAL A 46 -9.20 -5.13 -10.06
C VAL A 46 -9.94 -4.05 -10.86
N VAL A 47 -11.11 -4.35 -11.40
CA VAL A 47 -11.96 -3.39 -12.11
C VAL A 47 -12.31 -2.20 -11.21
N ALA A 48 -12.61 -2.44 -9.94
CA ALA A 48 -12.87 -1.37 -8.97
C ALA A 48 -11.65 -0.48 -8.72
N CYS A 49 -10.44 -1.05 -8.61
CA CYS A 49 -9.18 -0.32 -8.48
C CYS A 49 -8.88 0.52 -9.73
N GLN A 50 -9.05 -0.04 -10.92
CA GLN A 50 -8.88 0.66 -12.20
C GLN A 50 -9.86 1.84 -12.33
N HIS A 51 -11.15 1.65 -11.99
CA HIS A 51 -12.12 2.74 -11.97
C HIS A 51 -11.78 3.84 -10.97
N LEU A 52 -11.29 3.47 -9.78
CA LEU A 52 -10.85 4.43 -8.77
C LEU A 52 -9.66 5.27 -9.30
N ARG A 53 -8.69 4.64 -9.96
CA ARG A 53 -7.54 5.32 -10.58
C ARG A 53 -7.99 6.25 -11.70
N LYS A 54 -8.82 5.79 -12.65
CA LYS A 54 -9.36 6.59 -13.76
C LYS A 54 -10.11 7.84 -13.28
N ASN A 55 -10.75 7.80 -12.11
CA ASN A 55 -11.45 8.96 -11.54
C ASN A 55 -10.55 9.87 -10.68
N GLY A 56 -9.24 9.62 -10.64
CA GLY A 56 -8.27 10.39 -9.86
C GLY A 56 -8.47 10.27 -8.35
N TYR A 57 -8.89 9.08 -7.89
CA TYR A 57 -9.07 8.72 -6.49
C TYR A 57 -10.13 9.56 -5.74
N ARG A 58 -11.14 10.08 -6.46
CA ARG A 58 -12.17 10.96 -5.88
C ARG A 58 -13.30 10.16 -5.23
N LYS A 59 -13.78 9.11 -5.89
CA LYS A 59 -14.96 8.32 -5.49
C LYS A 59 -14.64 6.84 -5.44
N GLY A 60 -15.23 6.09 -4.51
CA GLY A 60 -15.05 4.63 -4.37
C GLY A 60 -14.06 4.20 -3.30
N ARG A 61 -13.29 5.13 -2.72
CA ARG A 61 -12.28 4.88 -1.67
C ARG A 61 -12.83 4.13 -0.45
N LYS A 62 -13.98 4.57 0.08
CA LYS A 62 -14.61 3.94 1.26
C LYS A 62 -15.03 2.50 1.00
N ARG A 63 -15.61 2.23 -0.17
CA ARG A 63 -16.02 0.87 -0.58
C ARG A 63 -14.81 -0.04 -0.72
N LEU A 64 -13.75 0.42 -1.37
CA LEU A 64 -12.50 -0.36 -1.51
C LEU A 64 -11.82 -0.60 -0.16
N ALA A 65 -11.78 0.40 0.72
CA ALA A 65 -11.22 0.25 2.06
C ALA A 65 -11.93 -0.82 2.92
N GLN A 66 -13.18 -1.14 2.59
CA GLN A 66 -14.03 -2.15 3.24
C GLN A 66 -14.10 -3.47 2.46
N ASN A 67 -13.45 -3.59 1.30
CA ASN A 67 -13.48 -4.81 0.51
C ASN A 67 -12.84 -5.98 1.26
N SER A 68 -13.57 -7.09 1.39
CA SER A 68 -13.17 -8.25 2.19
C SER A 68 -11.91 -8.94 1.67
N ILE A 69 -11.77 -9.07 0.35
CA ILE A 69 -10.60 -9.68 -0.30
C ILE A 69 -9.38 -8.82 -0.03
N LEU A 70 -9.47 -7.52 -0.32
CA LEU A 70 -8.37 -6.58 -0.05
C LEU A 70 -7.98 -6.59 1.43
N ASN A 71 -8.97 -6.61 2.34
CA ASN A 71 -8.71 -6.63 3.78
C ASN A 71 -8.02 -7.90 4.24
N ARG A 72 -8.50 -9.07 3.80
CA ARG A 72 -7.86 -10.36 4.09
C ARG A 72 -6.43 -10.39 3.59
N HIS A 73 -6.24 -9.88 2.38
CA HIS A 73 -4.94 -9.87 1.73
C HIS A 73 -3.92 -8.97 2.45
N VAL A 74 -4.33 -7.73 2.76
CA VAL A 74 -3.51 -6.81 3.54
C VAL A 74 -3.22 -7.34 4.95
N GLN A 75 -4.19 -8.00 5.59
CA GLN A 75 -3.97 -8.61 6.90
C GLN A 75 -2.86 -9.66 6.84
N ALA A 76 -2.88 -10.53 5.85
CA ALA A 76 -1.88 -11.57 5.70
C ALA A 76 -0.48 -10.98 5.42
N VAL A 77 -0.38 -9.93 4.59
CA VAL A 77 0.88 -9.19 4.41
C VAL A 77 1.38 -8.60 5.73
N VAL A 78 0.50 -7.99 6.53
CA VAL A 78 0.86 -7.40 7.83
C VAL A 78 1.42 -8.44 8.80
N GLU A 79 0.89 -9.67 8.79
CA GLU A 79 1.33 -10.75 9.67
C GLU A 79 2.75 -11.27 9.35
N ASP A 80 3.19 -11.17 8.10
CA ASP A 80 4.53 -11.58 7.68
C ASP A 80 5.58 -10.45 7.74
N LEU A 81 5.14 -9.18 7.83
CA LEU A 81 6.05 -8.04 7.87
C LEU A 81 6.72 -7.91 9.23
N THR A 82 8.00 -7.54 9.22
CA THR A 82 8.74 -7.20 10.44
C THR A 82 8.21 -5.89 11.07
N ASP A 83 8.37 -5.74 12.38
CA ASP A 83 7.98 -4.51 13.11
C ASP A 83 8.57 -3.23 12.50
N SER A 84 9.83 -3.29 12.04
CA SER A 84 10.48 -2.16 11.35
C SER A 84 9.78 -1.80 10.04
N SER A 85 9.33 -2.80 9.28
CA SER A 85 8.58 -2.60 8.03
C SER A 85 7.18 -2.04 8.30
N LEU A 86 6.50 -2.56 9.33
CA LEU A 86 5.20 -2.03 9.77
C LEU A 86 5.32 -0.56 10.19
N LYS A 87 6.39 -0.16 10.88
CA LYS A 87 6.66 1.24 11.22
C LYS A 87 6.82 2.13 9.99
N ILE A 88 7.49 1.69 8.94
CA ILE A 88 7.60 2.46 7.68
C ILE A 88 6.22 2.69 7.07
N PHE A 89 5.41 1.63 6.96
CA PHE A 89 4.07 1.72 6.39
C PHE A 89 3.13 2.59 7.25
N ALA A 90 3.19 2.48 8.57
CA ALA A 90 2.43 3.34 9.47
C ALA A 90 2.82 4.82 9.30
N LEU A 91 4.12 5.11 9.20
CA LEU A 91 4.62 6.48 8.99
C LEU A 91 4.22 7.06 7.63
N LEU A 92 4.16 6.24 6.57
CA LEU A 92 3.61 6.66 5.27
C LEU A 92 2.15 7.10 5.41
N THR A 93 1.33 6.31 6.11
CA THR A 93 -0.06 6.69 6.39
C THR A 93 -0.14 7.99 7.17
N TRP A 94 0.59 8.14 8.29
CA TRP A 94 0.55 9.37 9.10
C TRP A 94 1.14 10.60 8.40
N HIS A 95 2.03 10.41 7.44
CA HIS A 95 2.54 11.51 6.63
C HIS A 95 1.42 12.11 5.76
N PHE A 96 0.62 11.25 5.11
CA PHE A 96 -0.46 11.68 4.22
C PHE A 96 -1.84 11.78 4.88
N ASN A 97 -1.94 11.43 6.17
CA ASN A 97 -3.20 11.37 6.90
C ASN A 97 -3.04 11.91 8.32
N ALA A 98 -3.39 13.19 8.49
CA ALA A 98 -3.53 13.77 9.82
C ALA A 98 -4.82 13.32 10.54
N ASP A 99 -5.82 12.84 9.79
CA ASP A 99 -7.13 12.41 10.31
C ASP A 99 -7.31 10.90 10.18
N SER A 100 -7.13 10.18 11.28
CA SER A 100 -7.26 8.72 11.35
C SER A 100 -8.65 8.18 11.00
N SER A 101 -9.68 9.03 10.93
CA SER A 101 -11.02 8.63 10.47
C SER A 101 -11.10 8.38 8.95
N VAL A 102 -10.14 8.89 8.18
CA VAL A 102 -10.08 8.71 6.73
C VAL A 102 -9.44 7.36 6.39
N ALA A 103 -10.29 6.35 6.16
CA ALA A 103 -9.86 4.97 5.89
C ALA A 103 -8.94 4.78 4.66
N LEU A 104 -8.93 5.73 3.71
CA LEU A 104 -8.05 5.69 2.53
C LEU A 104 -7.76 7.12 2.02
N PRO A 105 -6.65 7.73 2.47
CA PRO A 105 -6.28 9.10 2.12
C PRO A 105 -5.98 9.23 0.62
N ARG A 106 -6.52 10.29 0.00
CA ARG A 106 -6.33 10.51 -1.45
C ARG A 106 -4.87 10.80 -1.81
N GLN A 107 -4.16 11.54 -0.96
CA GLN A 107 -2.77 11.90 -1.19
C GLN A 107 -1.85 10.67 -1.12
N LEU A 108 -2.13 9.73 -0.22
CA LEU A 108 -1.42 8.45 -0.13
C LEU A 108 -1.55 7.62 -1.41
N LEU A 109 -2.77 7.55 -1.99
CA LEU A 109 -2.99 6.88 -3.28
C LEU A 109 -2.22 7.56 -4.42
N ARG A 110 -2.21 8.90 -4.45
CA ARG A 110 -1.47 9.69 -5.44
C ARG A 110 0.03 9.56 -5.30
N PHE A 111 0.52 9.40 -4.08
CA PHE A 111 1.93 9.13 -3.83
C PHE A 111 2.37 7.84 -4.51
N PHE A 112 1.59 6.76 -4.41
CA PHE A 112 1.91 5.52 -5.11
C PHE A 112 1.74 5.63 -6.63
N ASP A 113 0.80 6.46 -7.10
CA ASP A 113 0.59 6.70 -8.53
C ASP A 113 1.80 7.38 -9.20
N GLU A 114 2.41 8.34 -8.52
CA GLU A 114 3.52 9.12 -9.06
C GLU A 114 4.57 9.44 -7.98
N PRO A 115 5.29 8.41 -7.49
CA PRO A 115 6.20 8.57 -6.35
C PRO A 115 7.36 9.51 -6.68
N SER A 116 7.84 9.50 -7.93
CA SER A 116 8.99 10.29 -8.38
C SER A 116 8.88 11.79 -8.12
N LYS A 117 7.66 12.34 -8.00
CA LYS A 117 7.45 13.77 -7.73
C LYS A 117 7.82 14.21 -6.32
N ILE A 118 7.64 13.35 -5.33
CA ILE A 118 7.73 13.73 -3.90
C ILE A 118 8.46 12.69 -3.05
N PHE A 119 8.99 11.61 -3.63
CA PHE A 119 9.57 10.49 -2.89
C PHE A 119 10.72 10.91 -1.98
N GLU A 120 11.60 11.81 -2.43
CA GLU A 120 12.73 12.30 -1.62
C GLU A 120 12.24 13.05 -0.38
N ASP A 121 11.28 13.96 -0.56
CA ASP A 121 10.74 14.79 0.52
C ASP A 121 10.01 13.92 1.54
N VAL A 122 9.15 13.01 1.05
CA VAL A 122 8.42 12.04 1.88
C VAL A 122 9.39 11.15 2.67
N CYS A 123 10.43 10.63 2.03
CA CYS A 123 11.43 9.80 2.70
C CYS A 123 12.20 10.58 3.77
N THR A 124 12.54 11.84 3.50
CA THR A 124 13.25 12.71 4.45
C THR A 124 12.41 13.00 5.68
N ASP A 125 11.15 13.37 5.48
CA ASP A 125 10.20 13.66 6.56
C ASP A 125 9.92 12.43 7.43
N ILE A 126 9.70 11.28 6.78
CA ILE A 126 9.45 10.02 7.47
C ILE A 126 10.71 9.55 8.21
N HIS A 127 11.89 9.67 7.61
CA HIS A 127 13.15 9.29 8.25
C HIS A 127 13.37 10.06 9.55
N ARG A 128 13.11 11.38 9.56
CA ARG A 128 13.19 12.21 10.76
C ARG A 128 12.28 11.67 11.87
N ARG A 129 11.05 11.27 11.55
CA ARG A 129 10.11 10.68 12.53
C ARG A 129 10.53 9.26 12.94
N TYR A 130 11.01 8.45 12.01
CA TYR A 130 11.45 7.08 12.25
C TYR A 130 12.62 7.00 13.23
N THR A 131 13.64 7.85 13.05
CA THR A 131 14.81 7.89 13.95
C THR A 131 14.46 8.27 15.38
N THR A 132 13.34 8.98 15.60
CA THR A 132 12.80 9.24 16.95
C THR A 132 12.06 8.02 17.55
N MET A 133 11.59 7.09 16.71
CA MET A 133 10.70 5.99 17.11
C MET A 133 11.34 4.60 17.14
N ALA A 134 12.49 4.42 16.48
CA ALA A 134 13.08 3.10 16.27
C ALA A 134 14.59 3.13 16.36
N GLU A 135 15.27 3.27 15.22
CA GLU A 135 16.70 3.06 15.10
C GLU A 135 17.38 4.25 14.44
N SER A 136 18.59 4.58 14.91
CA SER A 136 19.44 5.54 14.23
C SER A 136 20.01 4.90 12.97
N GLU A 137 19.54 5.35 11.82
CA GLU A 137 20.13 4.97 10.53
C GLU A 137 20.32 6.21 9.66
N SER A 138 21.20 6.13 8.67
CA SER A 138 21.37 7.23 7.71
C SER A 138 20.14 7.35 6.79
N ALA A 139 19.81 8.57 6.36
CA ALA A 139 18.72 8.80 5.40
C ALA A 139 18.90 7.98 4.10
N LYS A 140 20.16 7.82 3.65
CA LYS A 140 20.50 7.02 2.45
C LYS A 140 20.23 5.52 2.65
N SER A 141 20.43 5.00 3.86
CA SER A 141 20.11 3.60 4.20
C SER A 141 18.60 3.42 4.31
N PHE A 142 17.92 4.31 5.02
CA PHE A 142 16.47 4.31 5.19
C PHE A 142 15.76 4.30 3.83
N LYS A 143 16.12 5.24 2.94
CA LYS A 143 15.56 5.35 1.59
C LYS A 143 15.70 4.06 0.78
N ARG A 144 16.90 3.44 0.80
CA ARG A 144 17.12 2.16 0.13
C ARG A 144 16.24 1.05 0.71
N ARG A 145 16.00 1.06 2.02
CA ARG A 145 15.08 0.12 2.66
C ARG A 145 13.63 0.36 2.24
N VAL A 146 13.17 1.62 2.16
CA VAL A 146 11.83 1.96 1.68
C VAL A 146 11.63 1.47 0.23
N ILE A 147 12.57 1.77 -0.68
CA ILE A 147 12.47 1.30 -2.08
C ILE A 147 12.37 -0.22 -2.16
N ARG A 148 13.24 -0.94 -1.43
CA ARG A 148 13.21 -2.41 -1.40
C ARG A 148 11.91 -2.95 -0.85
N LEU A 149 11.38 -2.33 0.21
CA LEU A 149 10.14 -2.76 0.84
C LEU A 149 8.94 -2.57 -0.10
N LEU A 150 8.85 -1.43 -0.79
CA LEU A 150 7.79 -1.16 -1.75
C LEU A 150 7.84 -2.15 -2.92
N GLY A 151 9.02 -2.34 -3.52
CA GLY A 151 9.19 -3.29 -4.64
C GLY A 151 8.95 -4.74 -4.23
N LEU A 152 9.30 -5.13 -3.00
CA LEU A 152 9.02 -6.45 -2.47
C LEU A 152 7.52 -6.70 -2.32
N VAL A 153 6.78 -5.75 -1.75
CA VAL A 153 5.32 -5.90 -1.60
C VAL A 153 4.64 -5.91 -2.97
N GLU A 154 5.05 -5.05 -3.90
CA GLU A 154 4.54 -5.05 -5.27
C GLU A 154 4.77 -6.41 -5.97
N TYR A 155 6.01 -6.91 -5.92
CA TYR A 155 6.35 -8.22 -6.49
C TYR A 155 5.49 -9.34 -5.90
N TYR A 156 5.34 -9.40 -4.58
CA TYR A 156 4.55 -10.46 -3.97
C TYR A 156 3.06 -10.37 -4.26
N VAL A 157 2.51 -9.17 -4.45
CA VAL A 157 1.10 -8.94 -4.82
C VAL A 157 0.81 -9.43 -6.25
N VAL A 158 1.78 -9.33 -7.15
CA VAL A 158 1.62 -9.67 -8.57
C VAL A 158 2.06 -11.09 -8.90
N GLU A 159 3.17 -11.58 -8.34
CA GLU A 159 3.82 -12.83 -8.77
C GLU A 159 4.22 -13.79 -7.63
N GLY A 160 4.03 -13.43 -6.35
CA GLY A 160 4.53 -14.24 -5.22
C GLY A 160 3.49 -14.80 -4.25
N LYS A 161 3.90 -14.99 -2.99
CA LYS A 161 3.10 -15.59 -1.90
C LYS A 161 1.74 -14.90 -1.66
N TRP A 162 1.64 -13.64 -2.08
CA TRP A 162 0.51 -12.74 -1.89
C TRP A 162 -0.24 -12.48 -3.22
N VAL A 163 -0.21 -13.46 -4.11
CA VAL A 163 -0.86 -13.34 -5.41
C VAL A 163 -2.37 -13.34 -5.22
N LEU A 164 -3.00 -12.29 -5.72
CA LEU A 164 -4.45 -12.20 -5.84
C LEU A 164 -4.98 -12.97 -7.05
N TYR A 165 -4.15 -13.59 -7.87
CA TYR A 165 -4.53 -14.36 -9.04
C TYR A 165 -4.43 -15.86 -8.78
N ILE A 166 -5.54 -16.52 -8.43
CA ILE A 166 -5.64 -17.98 -8.47
C ILE A 166 -6.56 -18.35 -9.63
#